data_AF-A0A933DQT9-F1
#
_entry.id   AF-A0A933DQT9-F1
#
_cell.length_a   1.000
_cell.length_b   1.000
_cell.length_c   1.000
_cell.angle_alpha   90.00
_cell.angle_beta   90.00
_cell.angle_gamma   90.00
#
_symmetry.space_group_name_H-M   'P 1'
#
loop_
_entity.id
_entity.type
_entity.pdbx_description
1 polymer ?
#
loop_
_entity_poly.entity_id
_entity_poly.type
_entity_poly.pdbx_seq_one_letter_code
_entity_poly.pdbx_strand_id
1 'polypeptide(L)'
;MLILPKDSQAFQWTSHAKQKMKYYRLSENRVKRVLRFPSRTEEGIAPETVASMQKAGSKKHPTEIWVMYVVVKNPKSKIQKT
;
A
#
# COMPACT_ATOMS: atom_id res chain seq x y z
N MET A 1 -19.80 -5.29 -3.50
CA MET A 1 -19.39 -4.16 -2.63
C MET A 1 -17.88 -4.19 -2.47
N LEU A 2 -17.16 -3.09 -2.72
CA LEU A 2 -15.70 -3.05 -2.44
C LEU A 2 -15.52 -2.98 -0.93
N ILE A 3 -14.95 -4.03 -0.33
CA ILE A 3 -14.62 -4.07 1.09
C ILE A 3 -13.40 -3.17 1.28
N LEU A 4 -13.56 -2.09 2.07
CA LEU A 4 -12.45 -1.22 2.42
C LEU A 4 -11.52 -1.94 3.41
N PRO A 5 -10.20 -1.76 3.26
CA PRO A 5 -9.26 -2.43 4.13
C PRO A 5 -9.39 -1.92 5.56
N LYS A 6 -9.24 -2.86 6.51
CA LYS A 6 -9.21 -2.56 7.94
C LYS A 6 -7.77 -2.59 8.43
N ASP A 7 -7.50 -1.79 9.45
CA ASP A 7 -6.18 -1.79 10.08
C ASP A 7 -5.95 -3.13 10.78
N SER A 8 -4.68 -3.53 10.83
CA SER A 8 -4.22 -4.77 11.44
C SER A 8 -2.88 -4.50 12.13
N GLN A 9 -2.36 -5.49 12.85
CA GLN A 9 -1.04 -5.37 13.50
C GLN A 9 0.10 -5.07 12.50
N ALA A 10 -0.03 -5.52 11.25
CA ALA A 10 1.00 -5.36 10.23
C ALA A 10 0.76 -4.18 9.27
N PHE A 11 -0.47 -3.65 9.17
CA PHE A 11 -0.84 -2.63 8.20
C PHE A 11 -1.77 -1.59 8.80
N GLN A 12 -1.44 -0.31 8.60
CA GLN A 12 -2.32 0.82 8.86
C GLN A 12 -2.63 1.51 7.53
N TRP A 13 -3.91 1.77 7.27
CA TRP A 13 -4.39 2.29 5.99
C TRP A 13 -4.88 3.73 6.13
N THR A 14 -4.21 4.66 5.45
CA THR A 14 -4.65 6.06 5.40
C THR A 14 -6.00 6.18 4.68
N SER A 15 -6.74 7.24 4.99
CA SER A 15 -7.97 7.58 4.25
C SER A 15 -7.70 7.73 2.75
N HIS A 16 -6.57 8.35 2.40
CA HIS A 16 -6.13 8.51 1.01
C HIS A 16 -5.95 7.17 0.29
N ALA A 17 -5.27 6.21 0.92
CA ALA A 17 -5.09 4.87 0.36
C ALA A 17 -6.45 4.17 0.15
N LYS A 18 -7.36 4.22 1.14
CA LYS A 18 -8.72 3.65 1.04
C LYS A 18 -9.50 4.27 -0.13
N GLN A 19 -9.42 5.59 -0.31
CA GLN A 19 -10.08 6.29 -1.41
C GLN A 19 -9.51 5.90 -2.78
N LYS A 20 -8.18 5.84 -2.91
CA LYS A 20 -7.52 5.44 -4.16
C LYS A 20 -7.81 3.98 -4.52
N MET A 21 -7.84 3.08 -3.54
CA MET A 21 -8.26 1.70 -3.76
C MET A 21 -9.69 1.61 -4.30
N LYS A 22 -10.62 2.42 -3.76
CA LYS A 22 -12.00 2.48 -4.29
C LYS A 22 -12.01 3.01 -5.73
N TYR A 23 -11.30 4.11 -6.00
CA TYR A 23 -11.23 4.74 -7.32
C TYR A 23 -10.71 3.78 -8.40
N TYR A 24 -9.60 3.10 -8.13
CA TYR A 24 -9.00 2.13 -9.06
C TYR A 24 -9.59 0.72 -8.94
N ARG A 25 -10.62 0.51 -8.11
CA ARG A 25 -11.25 -0.79 -7.84
C ARG A 25 -10.24 -1.88 -7.42
N LEU A 26 -9.25 -1.49 -6.62
CA LEU A 26 -8.22 -2.39 -6.09
C LEU A 26 -8.69 -3.01 -4.77
N SER A 27 -8.55 -4.33 -4.65
CA SER A 27 -8.76 -5.03 -3.38
C SER A 27 -7.56 -4.90 -2.45
N GLU A 28 -7.78 -5.03 -1.15
CA GLU A 28 -6.71 -5.05 -0.13
C GLU A 28 -5.66 -6.11 -0.46
N ASN A 29 -6.09 -7.31 -0.87
CA ASN A 29 -5.18 -8.40 -1.24
C ASN A 29 -4.32 -8.05 -2.47
N ARG A 30 -4.88 -7.30 -3.44
CA ARG A 30 -4.10 -6.85 -4.60
C ARG A 30 -3.01 -5.87 -4.18
N VAL A 31 -3.33 -4.91 -3.30
CA VAL A 31 -2.35 -3.94 -2.78
C VAL A 31 -1.28 -4.62 -1.92
N LYS A 32 -1.67 -5.52 -1.01
CA LYS A 32 -0.72 -6.31 -0.21
C LYS A 32 0.22 -7.15 -1.07
N ARG A 33 -0.24 -7.63 -2.24
CA ARG A 33 0.63 -8.37 -3.18
C ARG A 33 1.73 -7.47 -3.75
N VAL A 34 1.42 -6.22 -4.10
CA VAL A 34 2.44 -5.25 -4.56
C VAL A 34 3.48 -5.01 -3.47
N LEU A 35 3.04 -4.89 -2.21
CA LEU A 35 3.95 -4.68 -1.07
C LEU A 35 4.84 -5.90 -0.79
N ARG A 36 4.31 -7.12 -0.91
CA ARG A 36 5.04 -8.37 -0.59
C ARG A 36 5.97 -8.82 -1.73
N PHE A 37 5.55 -8.63 -2.97
CA PHE A 37 6.26 -9.11 -4.16
C PHE A 37 6.32 -8.03 -5.24
N PRO A 38 7.00 -6.90 -4.96
CA PRO A 38 7.17 -5.85 -5.95
C PRO A 38 8.04 -6.34 -7.12
N SER A 39 7.72 -5.86 -8.32
CA SER A 39 8.61 -5.98 -9.48
C SER A 39 9.72 -4.92 -9.45
N ARG A 40 9.46 -3.78 -8.79
CA ARG A 40 10.40 -2.69 -8.61
C ARG A 40 10.07 -1.94 -7.31
N THR A 41 11.11 -1.46 -6.64
CA THR A 41 10.99 -0.64 -5.43
C THR A 41 11.88 0.58 -5.58
N GLU A 42 11.34 1.76 -5.29
CA GLU A 42 11.97 3.06 -5.46
C GLU A 42 11.73 3.95 -4.23
N GLU A 43 12.46 5.06 -4.16
CA GLU A 43 12.12 6.16 -3.25
C GLU A 43 10.76 6.75 -3.66
N GLY A 44 9.89 6.97 -2.69
CA GLY A 44 8.58 7.54 -2.94
C GLY A 44 8.64 9.06 -3.14
N ILE A 45 7.69 9.58 -3.92
CA ILE A 45 7.60 11.03 -4.18
C ILE A 45 7.29 11.85 -2.93
N ALA A 46 6.64 11.24 -1.93
CA ALA A 46 6.40 11.86 -0.64
C ALA A 46 7.61 11.59 0.27
N PRO A 47 8.05 12.56 1.08
CA PRO A 47 9.17 12.39 1.98
C PRO A 47 9.05 11.12 2.86
N GLU A 48 10.17 10.42 3.03
CA GLU A 48 10.29 9.22 3.88
C GLU A 48 9.36 8.06 3.49
N THR A 49 8.86 8.05 2.25
CA THR A 49 8.07 6.94 1.72
C THR A 49 8.86 6.06 0.77
N VAL A 50 8.47 4.80 0.69
CA VAL A 50 8.94 3.84 -0.31
C VAL A 50 7.82 3.60 -1.30
N ALA A 51 8.13 3.59 -2.59
CA ALA A 51 7.20 3.26 -3.67
C ALA A 51 7.50 1.86 -4.22
N SER A 52 6.54 0.95 -4.10
CA SER A 52 6.61 -0.40 -4.67
C SER A 52 5.67 -0.51 -5.86
N MET A 53 6.16 -1.08 -6.96
CA MET A 53 5.44 -1.28 -8.21
C MET A 53 5.31 -2.76 -8.55
N GLN A 54 4.15 -3.16 -9.05
CA GLN A 54 3.98 -4.45 -9.71
C GLN A 54 3.29 -4.29 -11.07
N LYS A 55 3.80 -5.03 -12.07
CA LYS A 55 3.15 -5.13 -13.39
C LYS A 55 1.73 -5.68 -13.25
N ALA A 56 0.82 -5.14 -14.03
CA ALA A 56 -0.59 -5.48 -14.07
C ALA A 56 -1.11 -5.43 -15.51
N GLY A 57 -2.39 -5.74 -15.69
CA GLY A 57 -3.00 -5.77 -17.02
C GLY A 57 -2.61 -7.00 -17.83
N SER A 58 -2.82 -6.92 -19.13
CA SER A 58 -2.53 -8.01 -20.08
C SER A 58 -1.31 -7.68 -20.93
N LYS A 59 -0.79 -8.65 -21.68
CA LYS A 59 0.32 -8.40 -22.64
C LYS A 59 -0.03 -7.31 -23.66
N LYS A 60 -1.30 -7.21 -24.07
CA LYS A 60 -1.80 -6.21 -25.03
C LYS A 60 -2.03 -4.83 -24.39
N HIS A 61 -2.35 -4.80 -23.10
CA HIS A 61 -2.59 -3.57 -22.35
C HIS A 61 -1.87 -3.67 -21.00
N PRO A 62 -0.53 -3.52 -21.00
CA PRO A 62 0.24 -3.57 -19.79
C PRO A 62 -0.04 -2.32 -18.96
N THR A 63 -0.22 -2.50 -17.67
CA THR A 63 -0.38 -1.42 -16.72
C THR A 63 0.50 -1.67 -15.50
N GLU A 64 0.59 -0.68 -14.63
CA GLU A 64 1.37 -0.77 -13.40
C GLU A 64 0.48 -0.40 -12.22
N ILE A 65 0.70 -1.07 -11.09
CA ILE A 65 0.12 -0.67 -9.83
C ILE A 65 1.27 -0.24 -8.93
N TRP A 66 1.20 1.03 -8.54
CA TRP A 66 2.14 1.66 -7.62
C TRP A 66 1.50 1.82 -6.25
N VAL A 67 2.25 1.48 -5.21
CA VAL A 67 1.82 1.60 -3.82
C VAL A 67 2.94 2.27 -3.04
N MET A 68 2.62 3.39 -2.41
CA MET A 68 3.54 4.09 -1.51
C MET A 68 3.22 3.76 -0.06
N TYR A 69 4.26 3.60 0.77
CA TYR A 69 4.13 3.26 2.18
C TYR A 69 5.30 3.77 3.00
N VAL A 70 5.10 3.86 4.31
CA VAL A 70 6.14 4.13 5.30
C VAL A 70 6.36 2.86 6.12
N VAL A 71 7.62 2.52 6.39
CA VAL A 71 7.97 1.43 7.31
C VAL A 71 7.99 1.97 8.73
N VAL A 72 6.98 1.60 9.52
CA VAL A 72 6.93 2.00 10.93
C VAL A 72 7.85 1.07 11.73
N LYS A 73 8.98 1.60 12.20
CA LYS A 73 9.86 0.89 13.15
C LYS A 73 9.16 0.84 14.52
N ASN A 74 8.65 -0.34 14.86
CA ASN A 74 8.14 -0.75 16.19
C ASN A 74 6.76 -0.20 16.61
N PRO A 75 5.65 -0.94 16.44
CA PRO A 75 4.31 -0.50 16.84
C PRO A 75 4.07 -0.45 18.36
N LYS A 76 5.00 -0.92 19.20
CA LYS A 76 4.87 -1.00 20.67
C LYS A 76 5.57 0.13 21.46
N SER A 77 6.12 1.17 20.83
CA SER A 77 6.93 2.18 21.54
C SER A 77 6.18 3.41 22.07
N LYS A 78 4.85 3.53 21.86
CA LYS A 78 4.07 4.66 22.39
C LYS A 78 2.77 4.22 23.09
N ILE A 79 2.94 3.54 24.23
CA ILE A 79 2.04 3.72 25.38
C ILE A 79 2.96 4.05 26.57
N GLN A 80 3.56 5.24 26.54
CA GLN A 80 3.96 5.91 27.77
C GLN A 80 2.81 6.86 28.08
N LYS A 81 1.86 6.40 28.88
CA LYS A 81 0.96 7.29 29.63
C LYS A 81 1.80 7.79 30.81
N THR A 82 2.32 9.01 30.70
CA THR A 82 2.60 9.85 31.87
C THR A 82 1.29 10.42 32.38
#